data_AF-A0AAV2LQ41-F1
#
_entry.id   AF-A0AAV2LQ41-F1
#
_cell.length_a   1.000
_cell.length_b   1.000
_cell.length_c   1.000
_cell.angle_alpha   90.00
_cell.angle_beta   90.00
_cell.angle_gamma   90.00
#
_symmetry.space_group_name_H-M   'P 1'
#
loop_
_entity.id
_entity.type
_entity.pdbx_description
1 polymer ?
#
loop_
_entity_poly.entity_id
_entity_poly.type
_entity_poly.pdbx_seq_one_letter_code
_entity_poly.pdbx_strand_id
1 'polypeptide(L)'
;MSSRGGRSSYGARAVAPRATAETPQSAKQMVDLDDFVEMTKMYAQGIVQSTPAKDVADGSGILTSRDQVASFLCGLTQFLPERMTVLRLLGHTFATVPLGESVVLKLSIPCLLYAYLFFLIFRMAMLRGFRGTYCFLVPYMVCFMWCEFSVVLLQHSSAVGLIRTCVAYFLFLFALPVLAFGLATMLCIQLFKWFLELELTKVIVTLIVCAIPVTLRLWTRFSTSILDVLSSVTHRGPVKLILLCISMVLLFFSVYLYYAEGQKVYNSTLTWHQYSEACGPPSWQSKGMAQTQIFCSHLYGHRVTWTGRFKHVRVAETENGAHSVIKMLPVFMGEWLTCLYGETYPKCEPKNTTVANTTAADPEALSVHLLLKKQEEEELCEIKALSKHTCHVKRFDSYRFEVTVGIIYEGRPELEDPARDILLMASHEFRQVLFNLEPGNLVEFSTKLEGRLGARAPAFELKAVHCLDCASSLLTGGRQVKIERNWRRTTLKAFKFAFDFFFSPFLSAKIST
;
A
#
# COMPACT_ATOMS: atom_id res chain seq x y z
N MET A 1 -30.54 -91.95 61.74
CA MET A 1 -29.10 -92.16 61.53
C MET A 1 -28.81 -91.98 60.05
N SER A 2 -27.97 -91.01 59.67
CA SER A 2 -27.51 -90.63 58.31
C SER A 2 -28.51 -90.70 57.13
N SER A 3 -28.94 -89.54 56.61
CA SER A 3 -29.80 -89.45 55.42
C SER A 3 -29.03 -89.00 54.17
N ARG A 4 -28.79 -89.97 53.29
CA ARG A 4 -28.98 -89.97 51.82
C ARG A 4 -28.70 -88.69 51.01
N GLY A 5 -27.85 -88.85 49.99
CA GLY A 5 -27.90 -88.02 48.78
C GLY A 5 -28.87 -88.55 47.72
N GLY A 6 -29.10 -87.77 46.66
CA GLY A 6 -29.64 -88.24 45.38
C GLY A 6 -30.94 -87.57 44.88
N ARG A 7 -30.79 -86.57 43.98
CA ARG A 7 -31.70 -86.00 42.94
C ARG A 7 -31.39 -84.50 42.77
N SER A 8 -31.57 -83.85 41.63
CA SER A 8 -31.71 -84.26 40.21
C SER A 8 -31.43 -83.02 39.35
N SER A 9 -30.87 -83.16 38.15
CA SER A 9 -30.77 -82.06 37.18
C SER A 9 -32.16 -81.59 36.71
N TYR A 10 -32.31 -80.28 36.45
CA TYR A 10 -33.04 -79.69 35.31
C TYR A 10 -32.85 -78.16 35.26
N GLY A 11 -32.74 -77.60 34.04
CA GLY A 11 -33.25 -76.25 33.73
C GLY A 11 -32.30 -75.05 33.93
N ALA A 12 -31.86 -74.45 32.83
CA ALA A 12 -31.10 -73.19 32.83
C ALA A 12 -31.97 -71.96 33.13
N ARG A 13 -31.36 -70.90 33.70
CA ARG A 13 -31.80 -69.51 33.49
C ARG A 13 -30.61 -68.56 33.54
N ALA A 14 -30.57 -67.61 32.61
CA ALA A 14 -29.42 -66.74 32.37
C ALA A 14 -29.27 -65.62 33.40
N VAL A 15 -28.01 -65.25 33.69
CA VAL A 15 -27.62 -63.99 34.37
C VAL A 15 -26.43 -63.42 33.59
N ALA A 16 -26.51 -62.14 33.21
CA ALA A 16 -25.52 -61.50 32.34
C ALA A 16 -24.22 -61.13 33.08
N PRO A 17 -23.05 -61.20 32.42
CA PRO A 17 -21.81 -60.70 32.98
C PRO A 17 -21.75 -59.16 32.92
N ARG A 18 -21.41 -58.60 34.09
CA ARG A 18 -21.24 -57.19 34.42
C ARG A 18 -20.22 -56.49 33.50
N ALA A 19 -20.70 -55.62 32.61
CA ALA A 19 -19.83 -54.73 31.85
C ALA A 19 -19.24 -53.64 32.75
N THR A 20 -17.92 -53.46 32.69
CA THR A 20 -17.22 -52.33 33.30
C THR A 20 -17.59 -51.05 32.55
N ALA A 21 -17.95 -50.00 33.30
CA ALA A 21 -18.34 -48.71 32.73
C ALA A 21 -17.10 -47.96 32.19
N GLU A 22 -16.84 -48.09 30.89
CA GLU A 22 -16.03 -47.12 30.17
C GLU A 22 -16.87 -45.85 29.95
N THR A 23 -16.35 -44.73 30.45
CA THR A 23 -16.94 -43.41 30.21
C THR A 23 -16.74 -43.02 28.75
N PRO A 24 -17.78 -42.57 28.02
CA PRO A 24 -17.59 -42.05 26.67
C PRO A 24 -16.78 -40.76 26.77
N GLN A 25 -15.52 -40.82 26.34
CA GLN A 25 -14.70 -39.62 26.21
C GLN A 25 -15.38 -38.68 25.22
N SER A 26 -15.83 -37.53 25.73
CA SER A 26 -16.41 -36.48 24.92
C SER A 26 -15.34 -35.95 23.95
N ALA A 27 -15.41 -36.42 22.71
CA ALA A 27 -14.53 -36.00 21.63
C ALA A 27 -14.75 -34.51 21.34
N LYS A 28 -14.01 -33.65 22.06
CA LYS A 28 -13.74 -32.28 21.64
C LYS A 28 -12.86 -32.33 20.40
N GLN A 29 -13.46 -32.62 19.25
CA GLN A 29 -12.81 -32.49 17.96
C GLN A 29 -12.62 -31.00 17.66
N MET A 30 -11.54 -30.48 18.22
CA MET A 30 -11.00 -29.16 17.93
C MET A 30 -10.12 -29.35 16.70
N VAL A 31 -10.67 -29.02 15.53
CA VAL A 31 -9.99 -29.13 14.23
C VAL A 31 -8.70 -28.32 14.29
N ASP A 32 -7.56 -28.98 14.08
CA ASP A 32 -6.25 -28.32 14.09
C ASP A 32 -6.00 -27.59 12.75
N LEU A 33 -4.96 -26.76 12.66
CA LEU A 33 -4.70 -26.02 11.41
C LEU A 33 -4.38 -26.98 10.25
N ASP A 34 -3.69 -28.09 10.52
CA ASP A 34 -3.35 -29.08 9.51
C ASP A 34 -4.62 -29.75 8.93
N ASP A 35 -5.60 -30.10 9.78
CA ASP A 35 -6.92 -30.57 9.33
C ASP A 35 -7.65 -29.51 8.49
N PHE A 36 -7.54 -28.23 8.85
CA PHE A 36 -8.15 -27.13 8.09
C PHE A 36 -7.48 -26.93 6.71
N VAL A 37 -6.16 -27.05 6.63
CA VAL A 37 -5.39 -26.99 5.38
C VAL A 37 -5.69 -28.21 4.50
N GLU A 38 -5.76 -29.41 5.07
CA GLU A 38 -6.13 -30.63 4.36
C GLU A 38 -7.60 -30.56 3.86
N MET A 39 -8.54 -30.07 4.68
CA MET A 39 -9.94 -29.85 4.25
C MET A 39 -10.05 -28.81 3.13
N THR A 40 -9.34 -27.67 3.20
CA THR A 40 -9.39 -26.67 2.13
C THR A 40 -8.73 -27.16 0.84
N LYS A 41 -7.66 -27.97 0.94
CA LYS A 41 -7.04 -28.67 -0.19
C LYS A 41 -7.99 -29.71 -0.82
N MET A 42 -8.67 -30.54 -0.02
CA MET A 42 -9.65 -31.50 -0.53
C MET A 42 -10.86 -30.81 -1.17
N TYR A 43 -11.32 -29.69 -0.60
CA TYR A 43 -12.39 -28.87 -1.18
C TYR A 43 -11.97 -28.26 -2.53
N ALA A 44 -10.75 -27.72 -2.63
CA ALA A 44 -10.19 -27.21 -3.89
C ALA A 44 -9.99 -28.31 -4.96
N GLN A 45 -9.89 -29.58 -4.55
CA GLN A 45 -9.82 -30.76 -5.43
C GLN A 45 -11.19 -31.40 -5.70
N GLY A 46 -12.29 -30.86 -5.16
CA GLY A 46 -13.65 -31.39 -5.35
C GLY A 46 -13.95 -32.68 -4.57
N ILE A 47 -13.12 -33.05 -3.58
CA ILE A 47 -13.26 -34.29 -2.82
C ILE A 47 -14.04 -34.03 -1.53
N VAL A 48 -15.28 -34.52 -1.48
CA VAL A 48 -16.15 -34.41 -0.28
C VAL A 48 -15.90 -35.58 0.66
N GLN A 49 -15.41 -35.32 1.88
CA GLN A 49 -15.30 -36.35 2.91
C GLN A 49 -16.69 -36.87 3.34
N SER A 50 -16.91 -38.17 3.19
CA SER A 50 -18.18 -38.81 3.52
C SER A 50 -18.31 -39.14 5.00
N THR A 51 -19.16 -38.42 5.72
CA THR A 51 -19.83 -38.92 6.93
C THR A 51 -21.19 -39.53 6.57
N PRO A 52 -21.72 -40.51 7.34
CA PRO A 52 -22.89 -41.28 6.94
C PRO A 52 -24.21 -40.52 7.14
N ALA A 53 -24.48 -39.58 6.22
CA ALA A 53 -25.75 -38.89 6.03
C ALA A 53 -25.90 -38.38 4.58
N LYS A 54 -25.67 -39.28 3.60
CA LYS A 54 -26.23 -39.15 2.24
C LYS A 54 -27.75 -39.36 2.40
N ASP A 55 -28.66 -38.54 1.85
CA ASP A 55 -28.68 -38.03 0.48
C ASP A 55 -29.04 -36.52 0.33
N VAL A 56 -29.19 -35.77 1.43
CA VAL A 56 -29.64 -34.35 1.37
C VAL A 56 -28.50 -33.35 1.22
N ALA A 57 -27.29 -33.68 1.68
CA ALA A 57 -26.18 -32.72 1.76
C ALA A 57 -25.43 -32.47 0.43
N ASP A 58 -25.46 -33.44 -0.50
CA ASP A 58 -24.74 -33.37 -1.77
C ASP A 58 -25.37 -32.33 -2.71
N GLY A 59 -26.71 -32.33 -2.76
CA GLY A 59 -27.49 -31.36 -3.55
C GLY A 59 -27.28 -29.90 -3.12
N SER A 60 -27.14 -29.61 -1.81
CA SER A 60 -27.03 -28.22 -1.35
C SER A 60 -25.64 -27.61 -1.56
N GLY A 61 -24.56 -28.40 -1.48
CA GLY A 61 -23.19 -27.90 -1.77
C GLY A 61 -22.96 -27.57 -3.26
N ILE A 62 -23.61 -28.35 -4.14
CA ILE A 62 -23.62 -28.08 -5.58
C ILE A 62 -24.50 -26.85 -5.90
N LEU A 63 -25.55 -26.60 -5.12
CA LEU A 63 -26.36 -25.38 -5.26
C LEU A 63 -25.58 -24.13 -4.84
N THR A 64 -24.95 -24.13 -3.65
CA THR A 64 -24.23 -22.94 -3.14
C THR A 64 -23.05 -22.53 -4.02
N SER A 65 -22.35 -23.48 -4.66
CA SER A 65 -21.29 -23.18 -5.63
C SER A 65 -21.84 -22.60 -6.94
N ARG A 66 -22.99 -23.10 -7.43
CA ARG A 66 -23.68 -22.53 -8.61
C ARG A 66 -24.21 -21.12 -8.36
N ASP A 67 -24.79 -20.88 -7.19
CA ASP A 67 -25.29 -19.55 -6.80
C ASP A 67 -24.15 -18.53 -6.68
N GLN A 68 -22.99 -18.94 -6.17
CA GLN A 68 -21.80 -18.08 -6.11
C GLN A 68 -21.27 -17.72 -7.51
N VAL A 69 -21.20 -18.70 -8.43
CA VAL A 69 -20.81 -18.45 -9.83
C VAL A 69 -21.85 -17.58 -10.54
N ALA A 70 -23.14 -17.78 -10.29
CA ALA A 70 -24.20 -16.94 -10.83
C ALA A 70 -24.11 -15.49 -10.31
N SER A 71 -23.80 -15.29 -9.02
CA SER A 71 -23.60 -13.95 -8.43
C SER A 71 -22.41 -13.23 -9.05
N PHE A 72 -21.28 -13.94 -9.20
CA PHE A 72 -20.08 -13.43 -9.86
C PHE A 72 -20.33 -13.05 -11.33
N LEU A 73 -21.02 -13.92 -12.09
CA LEU A 73 -21.41 -13.62 -13.47
C LEU A 73 -22.38 -12.43 -13.53
N CYS A 74 -23.32 -12.30 -12.59
CA CYS A 74 -24.20 -11.13 -12.48
C CYS A 74 -23.42 -9.84 -12.18
N GLY A 75 -22.43 -9.87 -11.29
CA GLY A 75 -21.53 -8.74 -11.04
C GLY A 75 -20.72 -8.35 -12.28
N LEU A 76 -20.20 -9.34 -13.02
CA LEU A 76 -19.50 -9.12 -14.29
C LEU A 76 -20.39 -8.52 -15.39
N THR A 77 -21.72 -8.60 -15.31
CA THR A 77 -22.61 -7.97 -16.31
C THR A 77 -22.48 -6.46 -16.39
N GLN A 78 -22.02 -5.80 -15.32
CA GLN A 78 -21.80 -4.35 -15.29
C GLN A 78 -20.69 -3.89 -16.27
N PHE A 79 -19.78 -4.79 -16.67
CA PHE A 79 -18.66 -4.52 -17.57
C PHE A 79 -19.03 -4.62 -19.07
N LEU A 80 -20.22 -5.12 -19.43
CA LEU A 80 -20.59 -5.26 -20.84
C LEU A 80 -20.89 -3.93 -21.53
N PRO A 81 -20.59 -3.82 -22.84
CA PRO A 81 -20.85 -2.63 -23.62
C PRO A 81 -22.34 -2.28 -23.67
N GLU A 82 -22.62 -0.99 -23.82
CA GLU A 82 -23.94 -0.36 -23.67
C GLU A 82 -25.06 -0.98 -24.54
N ARG A 83 -24.68 -1.68 -25.62
CA ARG A 83 -25.54 -2.42 -26.53
C ARG A 83 -26.18 -3.70 -25.93
N MET A 84 -25.74 -4.17 -24.77
CA MET A 84 -26.21 -5.39 -24.10
C MET A 84 -27.11 -5.10 -22.88
N THR A 85 -28.16 -4.31 -23.11
CA THR A 85 -29.03 -3.75 -22.06
C THR A 85 -29.68 -4.80 -21.14
N VAL A 86 -30.09 -5.95 -21.71
CA VAL A 86 -30.73 -7.05 -20.94
C VAL A 86 -29.75 -7.67 -19.95
N LEU A 87 -28.50 -7.89 -20.35
CA LEU A 87 -27.50 -8.51 -19.48
C LEU A 87 -27.10 -7.55 -18.35
N ARG A 88 -26.97 -6.25 -18.65
CA ARG A 88 -26.70 -5.18 -17.67
C ARG A 88 -27.78 -5.03 -16.60
N LEU A 89 -29.02 -5.43 -16.88
CA LEU A 89 -30.15 -5.37 -15.95
C LEU A 89 -29.93 -6.26 -14.70
N LEU A 90 -29.21 -7.38 -14.83
CA LEU A 90 -28.92 -8.27 -13.70
C LEU A 90 -27.99 -7.63 -12.66
N GLY A 91 -27.13 -6.68 -13.07
CA GLY A 91 -26.25 -5.93 -12.19
C GLY A 91 -26.84 -4.62 -11.64
N HIS A 92 -28.09 -4.28 -11.96
CA HIS A 92 -28.67 -2.97 -11.61
C HIS A 92 -29.22 -2.92 -10.17
N THR A 93 -29.04 -1.78 -9.50
CA THR A 93 -29.73 -1.48 -8.23
C THR A 93 -31.13 -0.94 -8.51
N PHE A 94 -32.17 -1.66 -8.09
CA PHE A 94 -33.57 -1.31 -8.36
C PHE A 94 -34.12 -0.26 -7.39
N ALA A 95 -33.66 -0.26 -6.13
CA ALA A 95 -34.06 0.72 -5.14
C ALA A 95 -32.89 1.03 -4.18
N THR A 96 -32.86 2.25 -3.65
CA THR A 96 -31.93 2.65 -2.59
C THR A 96 -32.70 3.28 -1.43
N VAL A 97 -32.71 2.62 -0.28
CA VAL A 97 -33.44 3.06 0.92
C VAL A 97 -32.43 3.61 1.93
N PRO A 98 -32.48 4.91 2.30
CA PRO A 98 -31.63 5.43 3.36
C PRO A 98 -32.06 4.84 4.71
N LEU A 99 -31.15 4.17 5.40
CA LEU A 99 -31.37 3.64 6.76
C LEU A 99 -30.96 4.64 7.86
N GLY A 100 -30.48 5.82 7.46
CA GLY A 100 -30.05 6.91 8.34
C GLY A 100 -29.19 7.92 7.57
N GLU A 101 -28.50 8.80 8.27
CA GLU A 101 -27.62 9.80 7.65
C GLU A 101 -26.39 9.18 6.97
N SER A 102 -25.85 8.09 7.56
CA SER A 102 -24.55 7.52 7.20
C SER A 102 -24.62 6.20 6.42
N VAL A 103 -25.80 5.57 6.27
CA VAL A 103 -25.93 4.23 5.66
C VAL A 103 -27.13 4.17 4.71
N VAL A 104 -26.91 3.63 3.52
CA VAL A 104 -27.93 3.40 2.50
C VAL A 104 -28.00 1.90 2.18
N LEU A 105 -29.20 1.33 2.28
CA LEU A 105 -29.52 -0.01 1.79
C LEU A 105 -29.72 0.04 0.26
N LYS A 106 -29.06 -0.84 -0.47
CA LYS A 106 -29.26 -1.05 -1.91
C LYS A 106 -30.05 -2.34 -2.12
N LEU A 107 -31.13 -2.28 -2.88
CA LEU A 107 -31.90 -3.44 -3.31
C LEU A 107 -31.47 -3.79 -4.75
N SER A 108 -30.89 -4.97 -4.95
CA SER A 108 -30.42 -5.45 -6.25
C SER A 108 -30.66 -6.96 -6.39
N ILE A 109 -30.61 -7.51 -7.61
CA ILE A 109 -30.66 -8.96 -7.84
C ILE A 109 -29.52 -9.69 -7.08
N PRO A 110 -28.27 -9.19 -7.09
CA PRO A 110 -27.21 -9.69 -6.21
C PRO A 110 -27.62 -9.76 -4.73
N CYS A 111 -28.31 -8.76 -4.16
CA CYS A 111 -28.78 -8.81 -2.77
C CYS A 111 -29.71 -10.01 -2.50
N LEU A 112 -30.61 -10.34 -3.43
CA LEU A 112 -31.50 -11.49 -3.30
C LEU A 112 -30.73 -12.82 -3.36
N LEU A 113 -29.75 -12.92 -4.26
CA LEU A 113 -28.92 -14.11 -4.42
C LEU A 113 -27.99 -14.33 -3.22
N TYR A 114 -27.40 -13.27 -2.66
CA TYR A 114 -26.65 -13.35 -1.41
C TYR A 114 -27.56 -13.69 -0.22
N ALA A 115 -28.78 -13.15 -0.14
CA ALA A 115 -29.74 -13.50 0.92
C ALA A 115 -30.14 -14.98 0.84
N TYR A 116 -30.30 -15.53 -0.36
CA TYR A 116 -30.53 -16.95 -0.60
C TYR A 116 -29.32 -17.80 -0.17
N LEU A 117 -28.09 -17.39 -0.51
CA LEU A 117 -26.86 -18.06 -0.07
C LEU A 117 -26.73 -18.08 1.47
N PHE A 118 -26.98 -16.95 2.14
CA PHE A 118 -27.01 -16.89 3.61
C PHE A 118 -28.10 -17.80 4.20
N PHE A 119 -29.28 -17.87 3.57
CA PHE A 119 -30.35 -18.78 3.98
C PHE A 119 -29.96 -20.26 3.83
N LEU A 120 -29.30 -20.64 2.72
CA LEU A 120 -28.78 -22.00 2.54
C LEU A 120 -27.73 -22.36 3.60
N ILE A 121 -26.77 -21.46 3.86
CA ILE A 121 -25.75 -21.66 4.90
C ILE A 121 -26.39 -21.77 6.29
N PHE A 122 -27.37 -20.92 6.61
CA PHE A 122 -28.10 -20.97 7.88
C PHE A 122 -28.94 -22.24 8.02
N ARG A 123 -29.61 -22.70 6.96
CA ARG A 123 -30.32 -23.99 6.92
C ARG A 123 -29.37 -25.15 7.19
N MET A 124 -28.21 -25.19 6.52
CA MET A 124 -27.19 -26.22 6.76
C MET A 124 -26.65 -26.19 8.20
N ALA A 125 -26.46 -25.00 8.78
CA ALA A 125 -26.03 -24.84 10.17
C ALA A 125 -27.10 -25.34 11.17
N MET A 126 -28.38 -25.01 10.96
CA MET A 126 -29.47 -25.50 11.81
C MET A 126 -29.62 -27.02 11.73
N LEU A 127 -29.56 -27.61 10.53
CA LEU A 127 -29.65 -29.07 10.33
C LEU A 127 -28.51 -29.84 11.01
N ARG A 128 -27.38 -29.19 11.31
CA ARG A 128 -26.21 -29.77 12.02
C ARG A 128 -26.06 -29.28 13.46
N GLY A 129 -27.06 -28.58 14.01
CA GLY A 129 -27.02 -28.08 15.40
C GLY A 129 -25.86 -27.12 15.67
N PHE A 130 -25.50 -26.29 14.68
CA PHE A 130 -24.41 -25.31 14.67
C PHE A 130 -22.97 -25.84 14.88
N ARG A 131 -22.77 -27.11 15.27
CA ARG A 131 -21.45 -27.73 15.39
C ARG A 131 -20.79 -27.89 14.01
N GLY A 132 -19.51 -27.50 13.92
CA GLY A 132 -18.74 -27.59 12.67
C GLY A 132 -19.11 -26.57 11.58
N THR A 133 -19.99 -25.59 11.86
CA THR A 133 -20.40 -24.58 10.86
C THR A 133 -19.22 -23.80 10.27
N TYR A 134 -18.17 -23.56 11.07
CA TYR A 134 -16.95 -22.87 10.65
C TYR A 134 -16.20 -23.58 9.51
N CYS A 135 -16.24 -24.92 9.44
CA CYS A 135 -15.59 -25.70 8.38
C CYS A 135 -16.16 -25.41 6.99
N PHE A 136 -17.40 -24.90 6.92
CA PHE A 136 -18.06 -24.51 5.67
C PHE A 136 -18.06 -22.99 5.51
N LEU A 137 -18.46 -22.25 6.56
CA LEU A 137 -18.57 -20.80 6.54
C LEU A 137 -17.23 -20.10 6.24
N VAL A 138 -16.11 -20.56 6.82
CA VAL A 138 -14.82 -19.88 6.64
C VAL A 138 -14.30 -20.03 5.21
N PRO A 139 -14.24 -21.22 4.59
CA PRO A 139 -13.90 -21.34 3.16
C PRO A 139 -14.80 -20.51 2.23
N TYR A 140 -16.12 -20.48 2.48
CA TYR A 140 -17.03 -19.63 1.69
C TYR A 140 -16.71 -18.14 1.84
N MET A 141 -16.51 -17.65 3.06
CA MET A 141 -16.16 -16.24 3.30
C MET A 141 -14.81 -15.87 2.69
N VAL A 142 -13.80 -16.74 2.77
CA VAL A 142 -12.49 -16.53 2.14
C VAL A 142 -12.63 -16.49 0.61
N CYS A 143 -13.34 -17.45 0.01
CA CYS A 143 -13.57 -17.49 -1.43
C CYS A 143 -14.34 -16.26 -1.93
N PHE A 144 -15.40 -15.86 -1.23
CA PHE A 144 -16.18 -14.65 -1.50
C PHE A 144 -15.30 -13.38 -1.43
N MET A 145 -14.53 -13.21 -0.36
CA MET A 145 -13.62 -12.08 -0.17
C MET A 145 -12.60 -11.95 -1.30
N TRP A 146 -11.95 -13.04 -1.71
CA TRP A 146 -11.02 -13.04 -2.83
C TRP A 146 -11.71 -12.75 -4.18
N CYS A 147 -12.95 -13.22 -4.35
CA CYS A 147 -13.74 -13.00 -5.56
C CYS A 147 -14.12 -11.52 -5.73
N GLU A 148 -14.75 -10.91 -4.72
CA GLU A 148 -15.10 -9.49 -4.72
C GLU A 148 -13.86 -8.59 -4.82
N PHE A 149 -12.77 -8.94 -4.12
CA PHE A 149 -11.50 -8.21 -4.24
C PHE A 149 -10.96 -8.27 -5.68
N SER A 150 -11.05 -9.43 -6.34
CA SER A 150 -10.64 -9.58 -7.73
C SER A 150 -11.51 -8.74 -8.68
N VAL A 151 -12.83 -8.64 -8.44
CA VAL A 151 -13.73 -7.77 -9.23
C VAL A 151 -13.34 -6.29 -9.07
N VAL A 152 -13.08 -5.82 -7.85
CA VAL A 152 -12.67 -4.43 -7.58
C VAL A 152 -11.30 -4.12 -8.21
N LEU A 153 -10.33 -5.05 -8.15
CA LEU A 153 -9.07 -4.89 -8.86
C LEU A 153 -9.26 -4.87 -10.38
N LEU A 154 -10.17 -5.69 -10.92
CA LEU A 154 -10.48 -5.72 -12.35
C LEU A 154 -11.01 -4.37 -12.84
N GLN A 155 -11.88 -3.71 -12.08
CA GLN A 155 -12.43 -2.36 -12.38
C GLN A 155 -11.36 -1.28 -12.55
N HIS A 156 -10.23 -1.40 -11.82
CA HIS A 156 -9.12 -0.44 -11.90
C HIS A 156 -7.97 -0.91 -12.81
N SER A 157 -8.09 -2.08 -13.43
CA SER A 157 -7.07 -2.66 -14.31
C SER A 157 -7.33 -2.36 -15.78
N SER A 158 -6.26 -2.28 -16.58
CA SER A 158 -6.36 -2.28 -18.05
C SER A 158 -6.14 -3.70 -18.59
N ALA A 159 -6.84 -4.07 -19.67
CA ALA A 159 -6.69 -5.39 -20.28
C ALA A 159 -5.24 -5.67 -20.74
N VAL A 160 -4.53 -4.66 -21.25
CA VAL A 160 -3.10 -4.74 -21.61
C VAL A 160 -2.23 -5.01 -20.37
N GLY A 161 -2.54 -4.35 -19.24
CA GLY A 161 -1.89 -4.59 -17.96
C GLY A 161 -2.10 -6.03 -17.47
N LEU A 162 -3.33 -6.54 -17.55
CA LEU A 162 -3.69 -7.90 -17.14
C LEU A 162 -2.98 -8.96 -17.99
N ILE A 163 -2.93 -8.79 -19.32
CA ILE A 163 -2.18 -9.69 -20.21
C ILE A 163 -0.69 -9.67 -19.87
N ARG A 164 -0.10 -8.48 -19.63
CA ARG A 164 1.31 -8.34 -19.25
C ARG A 164 1.61 -9.02 -17.90
N THR A 165 0.74 -8.90 -16.90
CA THR A 165 0.95 -9.57 -15.61
C THR A 165 0.76 -11.08 -15.72
N CYS A 166 -0.24 -11.58 -16.45
CA CYS A 166 -0.40 -13.03 -16.70
C CYS A 166 0.84 -13.63 -17.38
N VAL A 167 1.38 -12.99 -18.42
CA VAL A 167 2.63 -13.42 -19.07
C VAL A 167 3.82 -13.34 -18.12
N ALA A 168 3.94 -12.28 -17.33
CA ALA A 168 5.02 -12.15 -16.34
C ALA A 168 4.95 -13.23 -15.25
N TYR A 169 3.77 -13.55 -14.71
CA TYR A 169 3.58 -14.64 -13.75
C TYR A 169 3.91 -16.01 -14.36
N PHE A 170 3.48 -16.27 -15.59
CA PHE A 170 3.80 -17.51 -16.30
C PHE A 170 5.32 -17.65 -16.47
N LEU A 171 6.01 -16.62 -16.96
CA LEU A 171 7.46 -16.62 -17.09
C LEU A 171 8.18 -16.75 -15.74
N PHE A 172 7.64 -16.14 -14.67
CA PHE A 172 8.20 -16.21 -13.32
C PHE A 172 8.18 -17.64 -12.74
N LEU A 173 7.15 -18.44 -13.05
CA LEU A 173 7.09 -19.85 -12.67
C LEU A 173 8.23 -20.69 -13.27
N PHE A 174 8.74 -20.34 -14.45
CA PHE A 174 9.93 -20.98 -15.05
C PHE A 174 11.23 -20.32 -14.60
N ALA A 175 11.23 -19.00 -14.35
CA ALA A 175 12.39 -18.27 -13.89
C ALA A 175 12.82 -18.67 -12.46
N LEU A 176 11.87 -18.97 -11.56
CA LEU A 176 12.15 -19.38 -10.18
C LEU A 176 13.00 -20.66 -10.08
N PRO A 177 12.65 -21.80 -10.73
CA PRO A 177 13.50 -22.99 -10.78
C PRO A 177 14.89 -22.73 -11.35
N VAL A 178 15.00 -21.94 -12.42
CA VAL A 178 16.28 -21.59 -13.05
C VAL A 178 17.14 -20.73 -12.11
N LEU A 179 16.53 -19.75 -11.43
CA LEU A 179 17.22 -18.93 -10.43
C LEU A 179 17.66 -19.75 -9.22
N ALA A 180 16.82 -20.67 -8.73
CA ALA A 180 17.17 -21.58 -7.65
C ALA A 180 18.35 -22.50 -8.03
N PHE A 181 18.34 -23.05 -9.24
CA PHE A 181 19.45 -23.85 -9.78
C PHE A 181 20.73 -23.02 -9.95
N GLY A 182 20.61 -21.78 -10.46
CA GLY A 182 21.73 -20.86 -10.58
C GLY A 182 22.35 -20.46 -9.24
N LEU A 183 21.53 -20.16 -8.22
CA LEU A 183 21.97 -19.86 -6.87
C LEU A 183 22.60 -21.09 -6.18
N ALA A 184 22.03 -22.29 -6.36
CA ALA A 184 22.62 -23.53 -5.87
C ALA A 184 23.97 -23.80 -6.54
N THR A 185 24.08 -23.59 -7.86
CA THR A 185 25.34 -23.76 -8.60
C THR A 185 26.40 -22.75 -8.14
N MET A 186 26.03 -21.48 -7.96
CA MET A 186 26.93 -20.46 -7.40
C MET A 186 27.39 -20.81 -5.98
N LEU A 187 26.49 -21.31 -5.13
CA LEU A 187 26.84 -21.79 -3.79
C LEU A 187 27.80 -22.98 -3.84
N CYS A 188 27.56 -23.97 -4.70
CA CYS A 188 28.46 -25.11 -4.91
C CYS A 188 29.85 -24.67 -5.42
N ILE A 189 29.91 -23.72 -6.36
CA ILE A 189 31.18 -23.16 -6.85
C ILE A 189 31.90 -22.41 -5.73
N GLN A 190 31.19 -21.61 -4.93
CA GLN A 190 31.80 -20.87 -3.81
C GLN A 190 32.29 -21.80 -2.70
N LEU A 191 31.55 -22.86 -2.38
CA LEU A 191 31.96 -23.91 -1.44
C LEU A 191 33.19 -24.69 -1.96
N PHE A 192 33.20 -25.03 -3.25
CA PHE A 192 34.34 -25.71 -3.89
C PHE A 192 35.58 -24.82 -3.94
N LYS A 193 35.43 -23.53 -4.26
CA LYS A 193 36.52 -22.55 -4.22
C LYS A 193 37.07 -22.37 -2.80
N TRP A 194 36.18 -22.24 -1.81
CA TRP A 194 36.57 -22.20 -0.39
C TRP A 194 37.30 -23.48 0.03
N PHE A 195 36.86 -24.65 -0.45
CA PHE A 195 37.52 -25.94 -0.20
C PHE A 195 38.90 -26.06 -0.84
N LEU A 196 39.11 -25.51 -2.05
CA LEU A 196 40.44 -25.46 -2.68
C LEU A 196 41.39 -24.44 -2.02
N GLU A 197 40.85 -23.42 -1.36
CA GLU A 197 41.59 -22.36 -0.65
C GLU A 197 41.83 -22.71 0.85
N LEU A 198 41.39 -23.90 1.27
CA LEU A 198 41.56 -24.45 2.62
C LEU A 198 42.86 -25.26 2.76
N GLU A 199 43.91 -24.60 3.27
CA GLU A 199 45.08 -25.30 3.81
C GLU A 199 44.68 -26.22 4.98
N LEU A 200 45.31 -27.39 5.08
CA LEU A 200 45.00 -28.46 6.05
C LEU A 200 44.84 -28.00 7.51
N THR A 201 45.61 -26.99 7.93
CA THR A 201 45.54 -26.37 9.26
C THR A 201 44.17 -25.76 9.57
N LYS A 202 43.51 -25.14 8.58
CA LYS A 202 42.18 -24.52 8.75
C LYS A 202 41.09 -25.59 8.93
N VAL A 203 41.21 -26.73 8.25
CA VAL A 203 40.29 -27.88 8.44
C VAL A 203 40.37 -28.41 9.86
N ILE A 204 41.59 -28.61 10.39
CA ILE A 204 41.80 -29.05 11.79
C ILE A 204 41.21 -28.05 12.78
N VAL A 205 41.46 -26.75 12.59
CA VAL A 205 40.90 -25.70 13.46
C VAL A 205 39.37 -25.66 13.39
N THR A 206 38.76 -25.76 12.20
CA THR A 206 37.29 -25.81 12.09
C THR A 206 36.70 -27.08 12.69
N LEU A 207 37.36 -28.23 12.56
CA LEU A 207 36.89 -29.48 13.17
C LEU A 207 36.97 -29.42 14.70
N ILE A 208 38.02 -28.82 15.27
CA ILE A 208 38.13 -28.54 16.71
C ILE A 208 37.06 -27.54 17.16
N VAL A 209 36.87 -26.42 16.44
CA VAL A 209 35.88 -25.39 16.76
C VAL A 209 34.43 -25.88 16.61
N CYS A 210 34.16 -26.86 15.74
CA CYS A 210 32.87 -27.55 15.65
C CYS A 210 32.73 -28.69 16.68
N ALA A 211 33.83 -29.34 17.08
CA ALA A 211 33.81 -30.36 18.13
C ALA A 211 33.55 -29.75 19.52
N ILE A 212 34.09 -28.56 19.82
CA ILE A 212 33.89 -27.85 21.10
C ILE A 212 32.41 -27.66 21.48
N PRO A 213 31.51 -27.12 20.63
CA PRO A 213 30.09 -27.04 20.96
C PRO A 213 29.41 -28.41 21.02
N VAL A 214 29.87 -29.43 20.28
CA VAL A 214 29.33 -30.80 20.36
C VAL A 214 29.72 -31.49 21.67
N THR A 215 30.97 -31.33 22.14
CA THR A 215 31.43 -31.88 23.42
C THR A 215 30.87 -31.11 24.61
N LEU A 216 30.75 -29.78 24.52
CA LEU A 216 30.03 -28.99 25.51
C LEU A 216 28.53 -29.36 25.58
N ARG A 217 27.90 -29.74 24.46
CA ARG A 217 26.51 -30.25 24.41
C ARG A 217 26.34 -31.66 24.97
N LEU A 218 27.38 -32.50 24.96
CA LEU A 218 27.39 -33.79 25.66
C LEU A 218 27.66 -33.63 27.17
N TRP A 219 28.54 -32.69 27.54
CA TRP A 219 28.90 -32.41 28.94
C TRP A 219 27.78 -31.69 29.68
N THR A 220 27.30 -30.58 29.14
CA THR A 220 26.14 -29.88 29.68
C THR A 220 24.88 -30.46 29.05
N ARG A 221 24.13 -31.26 29.82
CA ARG A 221 22.83 -31.82 29.39
C ARG A 221 21.72 -30.75 29.38
N PHE A 222 22.04 -29.56 28.86
CA PHE A 222 21.19 -28.38 28.78
C PHE A 222 20.99 -28.02 27.31
N SER A 223 19.82 -28.35 26.77
CA SER A 223 19.47 -28.03 25.38
C SER A 223 19.24 -26.52 25.25
N THR A 224 20.18 -25.80 24.63
CA THR A 224 19.96 -24.43 24.13
C THR A 224 19.14 -24.49 22.84
N SER A 225 17.90 -24.94 22.99
CA SER A 225 16.91 -25.09 21.95
C SER A 225 16.50 -23.77 21.28
N ILE A 226 17.34 -23.10 20.49
CA ILE A 226 16.87 -21.96 19.65
C ILE A 226 15.82 -22.46 18.67
N LEU A 227 16.01 -23.68 18.15
CA LEU A 227 15.06 -24.38 17.29
C LEU A 227 13.82 -24.84 18.09
N ASP A 228 13.95 -25.13 19.39
CA ASP A 228 12.83 -25.42 20.30
C ASP A 228 12.12 -24.17 20.83
N VAL A 229 12.75 -22.99 20.82
CA VAL A 229 12.10 -21.71 21.11
C VAL A 229 11.32 -21.26 19.88
N LEU A 230 11.88 -21.41 18.68
CA LEU A 230 11.14 -21.22 17.42
C LEU A 230 10.03 -22.26 17.26
N SER A 231 10.30 -23.54 17.56
CA SER A 231 9.25 -24.58 17.52
C SER A 231 8.23 -24.35 18.63
N SER A 232 8.58 -23.96 19.86
CA SER A 232 7.64 -23.64 20.95
C SER A 232 6.76 -22.42 20.64
N VAL A 233 7.31 -21.39 19.99
CA VAL A 233 6.53 -20.25 19.48
C VAL A 233 5.57 -20.69 18.37
N THR A 234 6.00 -21.60 17.49
CA THR A 234 5.16 -22.18 16.42
C THR A 234 4.09 -23.15 16.96
N HIS A 235 4.45 -23.97 17.95
CA HIS A 235 3.65 -25.01 18.61
C HIS A 235 2.64 -24.42 19.62
N ARG A 236 2.76 -23.14 19.98
CA ARG A 236 1.66 -22.40 20.64
C ARG A 236 0.50 -22.05 19.71
N GLY A 237 0.57 -22.52 18.46
CA GLY A 237 -0.45 -22.44 17.43
C GLY A 237 -0.16 -21.27 16.48
N PRO A 238 -0.15 -21.49 15.15
CA PRO A 238 0.08 -20.43 14.17
C PRO A 238 -0.92 -19.26 14.32
N VAL A 239 -2.12 -19.53 14.83
CA VAL A 239 -3.13 -18.53 15.20
C VAL A 239 -2.59 -17.46 16.16
N LYS A 240 -1.76 -17.83 17.16
CA LYS A 240 -1.20 -16.86 18.11
C LYS A 240 -0.06 -16.04 17.50
N LEU A 241 0.72 -16.62 16.58
CA LEU A 241 1.73 -15.89 15.82
C LEU A 241 1.08 -14.89 14.87
N ILE A 242 0.05 -15.31 14.14
CA ILE A 242 -0.76 -14.45 13.26
C ILE A 242 -1.41 -13.31 14.07
N LEU A 243 -2.02 -13.62 15.23
CA LEU A 243 -2.61 -12.60 16.10
C LEU A 243 -1.58 -11.61 16.65
N LEU A 244 -0.37 -12.08 17.00
CA LEU A 244 0.74 -11.23 17.40
C LEU A 244 1.20 -10.32 16.24
N CYS A 245 1.35 -10.86 15.03
CA CYS A 245 1.69 -10.08 13.84
C CYS A 245 0.63 -9.03 13.52
N ILE A 246 -0.66 -9.39 13.54
CA ILE A 246 -1.77 -8.44 13.35
C ILE A 246 -1.76 -7.36 14.44
N SER A 247 -1.55 -7.73 15.70
CA SER A 247 -1.43 -6.78 16.81
C SER A 247 -0.26 -5.81 16.63
N MET A 248 0.93 -6.31 16.28
CA MET A 248 2.12 -5.49 16.01
C MET A 248 1.92 -4.56 14.80
N VAL A 249 1.24 -5.02 13.75
CA VAL A 249 0.87 -4.20 12.58
C VAL A 249 -0.15 -3.12 12.97
N LEU A 250 -1.19 -3.45 13.75
CA LEU A 250 -2.17 -2.48 14.25
C LEU A 250 -1.54 -1.44 15.19
N LEU A 251 -0.61 -1.85 16.06
CA LEU A 251 0.16 -0.95 16.92
C LEU A 251 1.11 -0.07 16.10
N PHE A 252 1.76 -0.60 15.08
CA PHE A 252 2.60 0.20 14.19
C PHE A 252 1.76 1.22 13.41
N PHE A 253 0.61 0.82 12.86
CA PHE A 253 -0.31 1.75 12.20
C PHE A 253 -0.89 2.79 13.16
N SER A 254 -1.25 2.44 14.40
CA SER A 254 -1.78 3.41 15.36
C SER A 254 -0.71 4.40 15.84
N VAL A 255 0.53 3.94 16.07
CA VAL A 255 1.68 4.81 16.37
C VAL A 255 2.03 5.69 15.17
N TYR A 256 1.99 5.18 13.94
CA TYR A 256 2.21 5.97 12.73
C TYR A 256 1.12 7.05 12.54
N LEU A 257 -0.15 6.70 12.72
CA LEU A 257 -1.27 7.64 12.66
C LEU A 257 -1.19 8.69 13.77
N TYR A 258 -0.79 8.31 14.99
CA TYR A 258 -0.56 9.24 16.09
C TYR A 258 0.64 10.17 15.84
N TYR A 259 1.74 9.65 15.27
CA TYR A 259 2.90 10.46 14.88
C TYR A 259 2.57 11.43 13.74
N ALA A 260 1.76 11.00 12.77
CA ALA A 260 1.21 11.86 11.72
C ALA A 260 0.26 12.94 12.30
N GLU A 261 -0.51 12.62 13.33
CA GLU A 261 -1.25 13.62 14.11
C GLU A 261 -0.33 14.55 14.91
N GLY A 262 0.89 14.16 15.27
CA GLY A 262 1.87 15.03 15.93
C GLY A 262 2.29 16.26 15.12
N GLN A 263 2.02 16.27 13.80
CA GLN A 263 2.25 17.39 12.89
C GLN A 263 1.04 18.34 12.81
N LYS A 264 0.35 18.62 13.93
CA LYS A 264 -0.67 19.69 13.97
C LYS A 264 0.04 21.04 13.83
N VAL A 265 0.01 21.59 12.62
CA VAL A 265 0.34 23.00 12.39
C VAL A 265 -0.53 23.81 13.35
N TYR A 266 0.09 24.60 14.23
CA TYR A 266 -0.67 25.41 15.18
C TYR A 266 -1.48 26.44 14.39
N ASN A 267 -2.81 26.35 14.50
CA ASN A 267 -3.76 27.32 13.93
C ASN A 267 -3.76 28.63 14.75
N SER A 268 -2.58 29.21 14.91
CA SER A 268 -2.40 30.52 15.52
C SER A 268 -2.65 31.61 14.49
N THR A 269 -3.33 32.66 14.91
CA THR A 269 -3.49 33.91 14.16
C THR A 269 -2.23 34.78 14.26
N LEU A 270 -1.05 34.19 14.00
CA LEU A 270 0.23 34.90 14.02
C LEU A 270 0.44 35.61 12.69
N THR A 271 0.53 36.93 12.71
CA THR A 271 0.79 37.72 11.49
C THR A 271 2.29 37.81 11.20
N TRP A 272 2.65 38.06 9.94
CA TRP A 272 4.06 38.24 9.57
C TRP A 272 4.70 39.45 10.26
N HIS A 273 3.96 40.54 10.47
CA HIS A 273 4.44 41.70 11.23
C HIS A 273 4.90 41.28 12.64
N GLN A 274 4.03 40.60 13.39
CA GLN A 274 4.32 40.12 14.75
C GLN A 274 5.54 39.18 14.78
N TYR A 275 5.66 38.27 13.82
CA TYR A 275 6.84 37.42 13.68
C TYR A 275 8.10 38.23 13.38
N SER A 276 8.06 39.17 12.43
CA SER A 276 9.21 39.97 12.00
C SER A 276 9.73 40.91 13.08
N GLU A 277 8.86 41.39 13.97
CA GLU A 277 9.22 42.22 15.13
C GLU A 277 9.88 41.40 16.25
N ALA A 278 9.37 40.19 16.51
CA ALA A 278 9.89 39.31 17.55
C ALA A 278 11.16 38.53 17.14
N CYS A 279 11.29 38.21 15.85
CA CYS A 279 12.28 37.27 15.31
C CYS A 279 13.10 37.77 14.11
N GLY A 280 12.85 38.98 13.62
CA GLY A 280 13.47 39.51 12.41
C GLY A 280 14.60 40.53 12.66
N PRO A 281 14.81 41.45 11.70
CA PRO A 281 15.89 42.43 11.72
C PRO A 281 16.09 43.31 12.99
N PRO A 282 15.07 43.69 13.79
CA PRO A 282 15.31 44.46 15.02
C PRO A 282 15.77 43.60 16.20
N SER A 283 15.31 42.34 16.27
CA SER A 283 15.37 41.50 17.47
C SER A 283 16.78 40.90 17.68
N TRP A 284 17.40 40.45 16.59
CA TRP A 284 18.77 39.90 16.57
C TRP A 284 19.90 40.96 16.64
N GLN A 285 19.60 42.23 16.37
CA GLN A 285 20.53 43.36 16.42
C GLN A 285 20.65 43.85 17.87
N SER A 286 19.53 43.80 18.60
CA SER A 286 19.46 44.16 20.02
C SER A 286 19.87 43.01 20.96
N LYS A 287 19.48 41.75 20.66
CA LYS A 287 19.70 40.59 21.55
C LYS A 287 20.74 39.59 21.05
N GLY A 288 21.25 39.75 19.84
CA GLY A 288 22.17 38.79 19.19
C GLY A 288 21.46 37.61 18.53
N MET A 289 21.93 37.20 17.35
CA MET A 289 21.29 36.19 16.50
C MET A 289 21.04 34.85 17.22
N ALA A 290 22.01 34.31 17.96
CA ALA A 290 21.85 33.01 18.61
C ALA A 290 20.75 33.02 19.69
N GLN A 291 20.66 34.10 20.48
CA GLN A 291 19.63 34.24 21.51
C GLN A 291 18.24 34.45 20.89
N THR A 292 18.14 35.21 19.79
CA THR A 292 16.91 35.31 18.99
C THR A 292 16.52 33.96 18.41
N GLN A 293 17.45 33.18 17.85
CA GLN A 293 17.15 31.84 17.31
C GLN A 293 16.60 30.88 18.38
N ILE A 294 17.20 30.86 19.58
CA ILE A 294 16.71 30.06 20.70
C ILE A 294 15.28 30.48 21.09
N PHE A 295 15.03 31.78 21.27
CA PHE A 295 13.70 32.29 21.62
C PHE A 295 12.65 32.00 20.52
N CYS A 296 13.01 32.22 19.25
CA CYS A 296 12.13 32.02 18.11
C CYS A 296 11.87 30.55 17.78
N SER A 297 12.68 29.62 18.31
CA SER A 297 12.40 28.18 18.20
C SER A 297 11.06 27.78 18.83
N HIS A 298 10.52 28.56 19.78
CA HIS A 298 9.18 28.35 20.33
C HIS A 298 8.05 28.58 19.32
N LEU A 299 8.30 29.29 18.21
CA LEU A 299 7.33 29.50 17.13
C LEU A 299 7.43 28.43 16.02
N TYR A 300 8.21 27.37 16.24
CA TYR A 300 8.33 26.25 15.30
C TYR A 300 6.97 25.57 15.07
N GLY A 301 6.63 25.35 13.80
CA GLY A 301 5.39 24.71 13.38
C GLY A 301 4.15 25.60 13.32
N HIS A 302 4.25 26.88 13.71
CA HIS A 302 3.16 27.85 13.52
C HIS A 302 2.97 28.19 12.03
N ARG A 303 1.73 28.50 11.64
CA ARG A 303 1.41 29.04 10.31
C ARG A 303 1.43 30.56 10.34
N VAL A 304 1.98 31.17 9.29
CA VAL A 304 1.92 32.61 9.03
C VAL A 304 1.44 32.82 7.59
N THR A 305 0.62 33.85 7.37
CA THR A 305 0.13 34.28 6.05
C THR A 305 0.57 35.71 5.78
N TRP A 306 1.06 35.98 4.56
CA TRP A 306 1.59 37.28 4.18
C TRP A 306 1.66 37.46 2.65
N THR A 307 1.74 38.71 2.23
CA THR A 307 1.84 39.09 0.81
C THR A 307 3.24 39.58 0.48
N GLY A 308 3.79 39.12 -0.64
CA GLY A 308 5.10 39.54 -1.12
C GLY A 308 5.16 39.60 -2.65
N ARG A 309 6.24 40.17 -3.18
CA ARG A 309 6.53 40.11 -4.62
C ARG A 309 7.40 38.91 -4.92
N PHE A 310 6.94 38.04 -5.82
CA PHE A 310 7.76 36.94 -6.32
C PHE A 310 8.98 37.49 -7.07
N LYS A 311 10.20 37.03 -6.73
CA LYS A 311 11.42 37.42 -7.45
C LYS A 311 11.85 36.33 -8.43
N HIS A 312 12.11 35.12 -7.93
CA HIS A 312 12.46 33.97 -8.75
C HIS A 312 12.23 32.65 -8.00
N VAL A 313 12.24 31.55 -8.74
CA VAL A 313 12.25 30.18 -8.23
C VAL A 313 13.49 29.45 -8.77
N ARG A 314 14.13 28.64 -7.92
CA ARG A 314 15.18 27.69 -8.31
C ARG A 314 14.91 26.30 -7.75
N VAL A 315 15.53 25.27 -8.31
CA VAL A 315 15.51 23.92 -7.73
C VAL A 315 16.56 23.87 -6.60
N ALA A 316 16.14 23.59 -5.38
CA ALA A 316 17.03 23.40 -4.23
C ALA A 316 17.51 21.95 -4.11
N GLU A 317 16.60 20.98 -4.29
CA GLU A 317 16.88 19.56 -4.14
C GLU A 317 16.06 18.75 -5.15
N THR A 318 16.61 17.64 -5.63
CA THR A 318 15.93 16.71 -6.53
C THR A 318 16.01 15.31 -5.94
N GLU A 319 14.86 14.74 -5.60
CA GLU A 319 14.74 13.40 -5.03
C GLU A 319 14.20 12.45 -6.11
N ASN A 320 14.94 11.38 -6.44
CA ASN A 320 14.44 10.32 -7.30
C ASN A 320 14.64 8.95 -6.65
N GLY A 321 13.58 8.43 -6.03
CA GLY A 321 13.60 7.14 -5.34
C GLY A 321 13.87 5.96 -6.28
N ALA A 322 13.34 5.99 -7.50
CA ALA A 322 13.56 4.94 -8.49
C ALA A 322 15.04 4.86 -8.90
N HIS A 323 15.66 6.01 -9.20
CA HIS A 323 17.09 6.10 -9.52
C HIS A 323 17.97 5.63 -8.35
N SER A 324 17.62 5.99 -7.11
CA SER A 324 18.35 5.54 -5.92
C SER A 324 18.32 4.02 -5.73
N VAL A 325 17.18 3.36 -5.95
CA VAL A 325 17.07 1.89 -5.90
C VAL A 325 17.83 1.23 -7.06
N ILE A 326 17.67 1.75 -8.28
CA ILE A 326 18.36 1.25 -9.48
C ILE A 326 19.88 1.33 -9.31
N LYS A 327 20.41 2.39 -8.70
CA LYS A 327 21.84 2.59 -8.44
C LYS A 327 22.43 1.61 -7.41
N MET A 328 21.60 0.94 -6.60
CA MET A 328 22.06 -0.13 -5.70
C MET A 328 22.27 -1.48 -6.41
N LEU A 329 21.78 -1.62 -7.64
CA LEU A 329 21.88 -2.87 -8.41
C LEU A 329 23.16 -2.91 -9.26
N PRO A 330 23.63 -4.10 -9.66
CA PRO A 330 24.75 -4.23 -10.61
C PRO A 330 24.47 -3.49 -11.92
N VAL A 331 25.50 -2.88 -12.52
CA VAL A 331 25.37 -1.97 -13.67
C VAL A 331 24.49 -2.52 -14.80
N PHE A 332 24.64 -3.80 -15.16
CA PHE A 332 23.84 -4.43 -16.23
C PHE A 332 22.33 -4.46 -15.93
N MET A 333 21.95 -4.70 -14.67
CA MET A 333 20.55 -4.63 -14.23
C MET A 333 20.11 -3.17 -14.12
N GLY A 334 20.99 -2.29 -13.64
CA GLY A 334 20.72 -0.87 -13.49
C GLY A 334 20.37 -0.20 -14.81
N GLU A 335 21.16 -0.40 -15.85
CA GLU A 335 20.91 0.16 -17.19
C GLU A 335 19.65 -0.42 -17.84
N TRP A 336 19.45 -1.74 -17.73
CA TRP A 336 18.23 -2.39 -18.25
C TRP A 336 16.96 -1.87 -17.56
N LEU A 337 16.96 -1.76 -16.22
CA LEU A 337 15.83 -1.21 -15.45
C LEU A 337 15.62 0.28 -15.72
N THR A 338 16.69 1.05 -15.89
CA THR A 338 16.63 2.47 -16.27
C THR A 338 15.89 2.64 -17.60
N CYS A 339 16.11 1.75 -18.57
CA CYS A 339 15.41 1.82 -19.84
C CYS A 339 14.01 1.17 -19.82
N LEU A 340 13.78 0.16 -18.98
CA LEU A 340 12.48 -0.50 -18.85
C LEU A 340 11.41 0.37 -18.19
N TYR A 341 11.80 1.15 -17.18
CA TYR A 341 10.89 2.01 -16.40
C TYR A 341 11.04 3.51 -16.71
N GLY A 342 12.17 3.92 -17.28
CA GLY A 342 12.41 5.28 -17.71
C GLY A 342 12.01 5.55 -19.16
N GLU A 343 12.66 6.55 -19.73
CA GLU A 343 12.42 7.06 -21.08
C GLU A 343 13.76 7.10 -21.84
N THR A 344 13.73 6.86 -23.15
CA THR A 344 14.90 7.01 -24.02
C THR A 344 15.11 8.48 -24.35
N TYR A 345 16.35 8.97 -24.33
CA TYR A 345 16.65 10.27 -24.92
C TYR A 345 16.27 10.29 -26.42
N PRO A 346 15.80 11.43 -26.96
CA PRO A 346 15.45 11.55 -28.37
C PRO A 346 16.66 11.31 -29.29
N LYS A 347 16.39 10.89 -30.52
CA LYS A 347 17.42 10.72 -31.54
C LYS A 347 17.79 12.08 -32.13
N CYS A 348 18.93 12.61 -31.70
CA CYS A 348 19.58 13.75 -32.33
C CYS A 348 19.91 13.47 -33.80
N GLU A 349 19.13 14.01 -34.73
CA GLU A 349 19.62 14.21 -36.10
C GLU A 349 20.48 15.49 -36.14
N PRO A 350 21.66 15.46 -36.78
CA PRO A 350 22.47 16.67 -36.92
C PRO A 350 21.71 17.70 -37.77
N LYS A 351 21.53 18.92 -37.21
CA LYS A 351 20.95 20.07 -37.92
C LYS A 351 21.88 20.51 -39.07
N ASN A 352 21.82 19.81 -40.20
CA ASN A 352 22.38 20.28 -41.45
C ASN A 352 21.60 21.54 -41.86
N THR A 353 22.26 22.69 -41.86
CA THR A 353 21.68 24.01 -42.11
C THR A 353 21.23 24.18 -43.57
N THR A 354 20.03 23.68 -43.86
CA THR A 354 19.22 24.05 -45.03
C THR A 354 17.84 24.51 -44.56
N VAL A 355 17.80 25.76 -44.12
CA VAL A 355 16.53 26.48 -43.87
C VAL A 355 15.88 26.82 -45.22
N ALA A 356 14.54 26.92 -45.22
CA ALA A 356 13.68 27.37 -46.31
C ALA A 356 13.43 26.36 -47.47
N ASN A 357 12.41 25.51 -47.31
CA ASN A 357 11.10 25.78 -47.92
C ASN A 357 10.12 24.60 -47.74
N THR A 358 9.15 24.73 -46.82
CA THR A 358 7.85 24.09 -46.98
C THR A 358 6.75 25.00 -46.43
N THR A 359 5.71 25.17 -47.23
CA THR A 359 4.68 26.20 -47.10
C THR A 359 3.61 25.89 -46.06
N ALA A 360 3.23 26.93 -45.33
CA ALA A 360 1.92 27.24 -44.76
C ALA A 360 0.80 26.17 -44.79
N ALA A 361 0.35 25.77 -43.58
CA ALA A 361 -1.03 25.38 -43.27
C ALA A 361 -1.28 25.48 -41.75
N ASP A 362 -2.11 26.46 -41.33
CA ASP A 362 -2.72 26.60 -39.99
C ASP A 362 -4.16 26.03 -39.99
N PRO A 363 -4.92 25.95 -38.87
CA PRO A 363 -4.69 26.39 -37.47
C PRO A 363 -4.86 25.23 -36.44
N GLU A 364 -4.71 25.32 -35.11
CA GLU A 364 -4.13 26.31 -34.16
C GLU A 364 -3.84 25.62 -32.79
N ALA A 365 -4.75 24.76 -32.32
CA ALA A 365 -4.68 24.23 -30.94
C ALA A 365 -3.78 22.98 -30.78
N LEU A 366 -3.57 22.21 -31.86
CA LEU A 366 -2.69 21.04 -31.85
C LEU A 366 -1.21 21.44 -31.96
N SER A 367 -0.91 22.62 -32.53
CA SER A 367 0.45 23.07 -32.80
C SER A 367 1.22 23.42 -31.54
N VAL A 368 0.62 24.08 -30.54
CA VAL A 368 1.33 24.52 -29.32
C VAL A 368 1.95 23.34 -28.56
N HIS A 369 1.22 22.25 -28.39
CA HIS A 369 1.75 21.07 -27.68
C HIS A 369 2.81 20.32 -28.50
N LEU A 370 2.67 20.30 -29.84
CA LEU A 370 3.67 19.72 -30.74
C LEU A 370 4.96 20.56 -30.80
N LEU A 371 4.84 21.89 -30.75
CA LEU A 371 5.96 22.84 -30.72
C LEU A 371 6.70 22.79 -29.39
N LEU A 372 5.98 22.76 -28.25
CA LEU A 372 6.58 22.53 -26.93
C LEU A 372 7.34 21.22 -26.89
N LYS A 373 6.72 20.12 -27.36
CA LYS A 373 7.39 18.81 -27.40
C LYS A 373 8.63 18.83 -28.30
N LYS A 374 8.58 19.52 -29.44
CA LYS A 374 9.74 19.67 -30.33
C LYS A 374 10.86 20.48 -29.66
N GLN A 375 10.53 21.53 -28.91
CA GLN A 375 11.51 22.29 -28.14
C GLN A 375 12.14 21.43 -27.03
N GLU A 376 11.33 20.69 -26.27
CA GLU A 376 11.82 19.72 -25.27
C GLU A 376 12.74 18.65 -25.91
N GLU A 377 12.41 18.15 -27.11
CA GLU A 377 13.23 17.20 -27.86
C GLU A 377 14.57 17.80 -28.34
N GLU A 378 14.60 19.08 -28.72
CA GLU A 378 15.85 19.80 -29.06
C GLU A 378 16.72 20.04 -27.80
N GLU A 379 16.15 20.45 -26.67
CA GLU A 379 16.88 20.65 -25.40
C GLU A 379 17.43 19.32 -24.84
N LEU A 380 16.63 18.24 -24.85
CA LEU A 380 17.09 16.91 -24.44
C LEU A 380 18.19 16.35 -25.36
N CYS A 381 18.25 16.79 -26.62
CA CYS A 381 19.26 16.37 -27.57
C CYS A 381 20.67 16.91 -27.18
N GLU A 382 20.76 18.18 -26.78
CA GLU A 382 22.02 18.75 -26.28
C GLU A 382 22.52 17.99 -25.03
N ILE A 383 21.60 17.69 -24.10
CA ILE A 383 21.90 16.90 -22.90
C ILE A 383 22.34 15.47 -23.27
N LYS A 384 21.77 14.87 -24.32
CA LYS A 384 22.12 13.52 -24.78
C LYS A 384 23.56 13.42 -25.30
N ALA A 385 24.12 14.48 -25.89
CA ALA A 385 25.53 14.52 -26.27
C ALA A 385 26.46 14.38 -25.05
N LEU A 386 26.04 14.88 -23.89
CA LEU A 386 26.81 14.88 -22.64
C LEU A 386 26.55 13.65 -21.76
N SER A 387 25.33 13.11 -21.75
CA SER A 387 24.84 12.21 -20.70
C SER A 387 25.41 10.79 -20.71
N LYS A 388 26.08 10.36 -21.79
CA LYS A 388 26.64 9.01 -22.07
C LYS A 388 25.64 7.84 -22.07
N HIS A 389 24.63 7.85 -21.20
CA HIS A 389 23.58 6.82 -21.11
C HIS A 389 22.49 7.01 -22.17
N THR A 390 21.82 5.93 -22.58
CA THR A 390 20.77 5.94 -23.63
C THR A 390 19.37 6.24 -23.11
N CYS A 391 19.09 5.93 -21.84
CA CYS A 391 17.79 6.09 -21.21
C CYS A 391 17.91 6.75 -19.83
N HIS A 392 16.83 7.36 -19.33
CA HIS A 392 16.79 8.09 -18.07
C HIS A 392 15.49 7.86 -17.29
N VAL A 393 15.55 7.84 -15.96
CA VAL A 393 14.36 7.71 -15.07
C VAL A 393 13.86 9.06 -14.54
N LYS A 394 14.15 10.16 -15.24
CA LYS A 394 13.86 11.55 -14.85
C LYS A 394 12.38 11.87 -14.66
N ARG A 395 11.48 11.10 -15.24
CA ARG A 395 10.03 11.16 -14.97
C ARG A 395 9.66 10.94 -13.49
N PHE A 396 10.51 10.27 -12.71
CA PHE A 396 10.30 10.05 -11.27
C PHE A 396 11.04 11.07 -10.38
N ASP A 397 11.57 12.17 -10.95
CA ASP A 397 12.17 13.25 -10.17
C ASP A 397 11.08 14.05 -9.43
N SER A 398 11.11 13.95 -8.09
CA SER A 398 10.47 14.91 -7.20
C SER A 398 11.40 16.10 -7.00
N TYR A 399 10.85 17.31 -6.94
CA TYR A 399 11.62 18.55 -6.84
C TYR A 399 11.25 19.28 -5.56
N ARG A 400 12.24 19.84 -4.89
CA ARG A 400 12.05 20.87 -3.86
C ARG A 400 12.54 22.18 -4.43
N PHE A 401 11.66 23.16 -4.43
CA PHE A 401 11.95 24.49 -4.97
C PHE A 401 12.30 25.43 -3.85
N GLU A 402 13.24 26.32 -4.13
CA GLU A 402 13.60 27.45 -3.29
C GLU A 402 13.12 28.71 -4.00
N VAL A 403 12.18 29.39 -3.36
CA VAL A 403 11.46 30.54 -3.90
C VAL A 403 11.90 31.76 -3.13
N THR A 404 12.43 32.75 -3.85
CA THR A 404 12.87 34.03 -3.28
C THR A 404 11.76 35.06 -3.44
N VAL A 405 11.39 35.71 -2.34
CA VAL A 405 10.25 36.63 -2.27
C VAL A 405 10.68 37.92 -1.58
N GLY A 406 10.38 39.05 -2.23
CA GLY A 406 10.57 40.39 -1.66
C GLY A 406 9.41 40.79 -0.75
N ILE A 407 9.74 41.34 0.42
CA ILE A 407 8.75 41.88 1.37
C ILE A 407 8.18 43.20 0.83
N ILE A 408 6.88 43.40 1.00
CA ILE A 408 6.23 44.69 0.73
C ILE A 408 6.18 45.46 2.05
N TYR A 409 6.93 46.56 2.15
CA TYR A 409 6.83 47.52 3.24
C TYR A 409 5.87 48.65 2.85
N GLU A 410 4.84 48.88 3.67
CA GLU A 410 3.90 49.98 3.45
C GLU A 410 4.63 51.32 3.61
N GLY A 411 4.59 52.15 2.56
CA GLY A 411 4.96 53.57 2.63
C GLY A 411 6.39 53.97 2.22
N ARG A 412 7.26 53.06 1.76
CA ARG A 412 8.56 53.46 1.18
C ARG A 412 9.07 52.48 0.12
N PRO A 413 9.39 52.94 -1.11
CA PRO A 413 10.18 52.16 -2.06
C PRO A 413 11.64 52.19 -1.60
N GLU A 414 11.97 51.42 -0.57
CA GLU A 414 13.38 51.21 -0.21
C GLU A 414 14.09 50.44 -1.33
N LEU A 415 15.35 50.82 -1.54
CA LEU A 415 16.28 50.16 -2.47
C LEU A 415 16.24 48.64 -2.25
N GLU A 416 16.16 47.85 -3.32
CA GLU A 416 16.08 46.39 -3.22
C GLU A 416 17.35 45.80 -2.60
N ASP A 417 17.37 45.68 -1.27
CA ASP A 417 18.43 45.01 -0.52
C ASP A 417 18.19 43.49 -0.56
N PRO A 418 18.98 42.70 -1.33
CA PRO A 418 18.80 41.26 -1.40
C PRO A 418 19.07 40.56 -0.05
N ALA A 419 19.69 41.25 0.92
CA ALA A 419 19.88 40.70 2.27
C ALA A 419 18.59 40.66 3.11
N ARG A 420 17.48 41.24 2.62
CA ARG A 420 16.15 41.20 3.26
C ARG A 420 15.16 40.24 2.59
N ASP A 421 15.56 39.56 1.52
CA ASP A 421 14.68 38.63 0.80
C ASP A 421 14.36 37.39 1.66
N ILE A 422 13.09 36.95 1.62
CA ILE A 422 12.64 35.76 2.32
C ILE A 422 12.81 34.54 1.42
N LEU A 423 13.24 33.44 2.04
CA LEU A 423 13.46 32.17 1.37
C LEU A 423 12.36 31.16 1.73
N LEU A 424 11.65 30.66 0.72
CA LEU A 424 10.57 29.69 0.91
C LEU A 424 10.93 28.36 0.24
N MET A 425 10.85 27.27 1.01
CA MET A 425 11.03 25.90 0.53
C MET A 425 9.67 25.30 0.17
N ALA A 426 9.48 24.99 -1.11
CA ALA A 426 8.23 24.48 -1.67
C ALA A 426 8.40 23.05 -2.19
N SER A 427 7.39 22.20 -1.98
CA SER A 427 7.36 20.83 -2.49
C SER A 427 7.00 20.78 -3.99
N HIS A 428 7.23 19.62 -4.62
CA HIS A 428 6.93 19.36 -6.03
C HIS A 428 5.47 19.69 -6.42
N GLU A 429 4.53 19.56 -5.48
CA GLU A 429 3.11 19.87 -5.64
C GLU A 429 2.87 21.33 -6.11
N PHE A 430 3.77 22.27 -5.83
CA PHE A 430 3.67 23.66 -6.28
C PHE A 430 4.26 23.94 -7.67
N ARG A 431 4.93 22.97 -8.32
CA ARG A 431 5.69 23.15 -9.59
C ARG A 431 4.91 23.95 -10.64
N GLN A 432 3.66 23.58 -10.88
CA GLN A 432 2.83 24.20 -11.93
C GLN A 432 2.48 25.66 -11.62
N VAL A 433 2.28 26.03 -10.35
CA VAL A 433 2.01 27.43 -9.99
C VAL A 433 3.31 28.24 -10.05
N LEU A 434 4.40 27.71 -9.48
CA LEU A 434 5.67 28.44 -9.40
C LEU A 434 6.29 28.74 -10.78
N PHE A 435 6.07 27.88 -11.77
CA PHE A 435 6.52 28.10 -13.16
C PHE A 435 5.60 29.04 -13.96
N ASN A 436 4.40 29.36 -13.44
CA ASN A 436 3.47 30.33 -14.03
C ASN A 436 3.56 31.72 -13.36
N LEU A 437 4.45 31.92 -12.38
CA LEU A 437 4.68 33.22 -11.74
C LEU A 437 5.80 33.98 -12.45
N GLU A 438 5.55 35.25 -12.75
CA GLU A 438 6.53 36.17 -13.32
C GLU A 438 7.18 37.04 -12.21
N PRO A 439 8.46 37.44 -12.36
CA PRO A 439 9.12 38.36 -11.44
C PRO A 439 8.32 39.67 -11.28
N GLY A 440 7.94 39.99 -10.05
CA GLY A 440 7.15 41.16 -9.69
C GLY A 440 5.70 40.86 -9.28
N ASN A 441 5.14 39.69 -9.61
CA ASN A 441 3.76 39.32 -9.23
C ASN A 441 3.52 39.43 -7.72
N LEU A 442 2.37 40.01 -7.37
CA LEU A 442 1.83 40.08 -6.02
C LEU A 442 1.17 38.76 -5.63
N VAL A 443 1.79 38.07 -4.68
CA VAL A 443 1.38 36.72 -4.26
C VAL A 443 1.18 36.67 -2.75
N GLU A 444 0.08 36.06 -2.33
CA GLU A 444 -0.16 35.65 -0.94
C GLU A 444 0.47 34.27 -0.70
N PHE A 445 1.35 34.20 0.29
CA PHE A 445 2.02 32.99 0.73
C PHE A 445 1.51 32.59 2.12
N SER A 446 1.15 31.31 2.28
CA SER A 446 0.94 30.69 3.59
C SER A 446 2.08 29.74 3.89
N THR A 447 2.85 30.03 4.93
CA THR A 447 4.09 29.35 5.26
C THR A 447 4.03 28.75 6.66
N LYS A 448 4.63 27.57 6.84
CA LYS A 448 4.90 26.98 8.15
C LYS A 448 6.31 27.38 8.58
N LEU A 449 6.42 27.90 9.81
CA LEU A 449 7.69 28.30 10.40
C LEU A 449 8.51 27.03 10.74
N GLU A 450 9.49 26.69 9.91
CA GLU A 450 10.44 25.59 10.15
C GLU A 450 11.89 26.08 9.99
N GLY A 451 12.86 25.23 10.34
CA GLY A 451 14.28 25.53 10.18
C GLY A 451 14.83 26.54 11.20
N ARG A 452 15.81 27.34 10.76
CA ARG A 452 16.56 28.29 11.60
C ARG A 452 15.82 29.63 11.72
N LEU A 453 14.72 29.64 12.48
CA LEU A 453 13.92 30.84 12.78
C LEU A 453 14.81 31.93 13.40
N GLY A 454 14.81 33.16 12.86
CA GLY A 454 15.71 34.24 13.30
C GLY A 454 17.13 34.22 12.71
N ALA A 455 17.37 33.48 11.62
CA ALA A 455 18.58 33.57 10.78
C ALA A 455 18.47 34.68 9.71
N ARG A 456 19.57 34.93 8.95
CA ARG A 456 19.64 36.01 7.93
C ARG A 456 18.72 35.79 6.74
N ALA A 457 18.69 34.56 6.26
CA ALA A 457 17.68 34.06 5.33
C ALA A 457 17.05 32.82 5.99
N PRO A 458 15.95 32.98 6.76
CA PRO A 458 15.24 31.84 7.31
C PRO A 458 14.49 31.14 6.17
N ALA A 459 14.65 29.81 6.08
CA ALA A 459 14.00 28.99 5.07
C ALA A 459 12.67 28.41 5.62
N PHE A 460 11.54 28.98 5.24
CA PHE A 460 10.21 28.53 5.70
C PHE A 460 9.57 27.54 4.74
N GLU A 461 8.76 26.61 5.25
CA GLU A 461 8.09 25.62 4.40
C GLU A 461 6.79 26.19 3.82
N LEU A 462 6.62 26.15 2.49
CA LEU A 462 5.44 26.66 1.81
C LEU A 462 4.26 25.69 1.93
N LYS A 463 3.08 26.21 2.31
CA LYS A 463 1.84 25.44 2.51
C LYS A 463 0.67 25.91 1.64
N ALA A 464 0.65 27.18 1.24
CA ALA A 464 -0.27 27.65 0.20
C ALA A 464 0.34 28.79 -0.58
N VAL A 465 -0.04 28.89 -1.85
CA VAL A 465 0.25 30.00 -2.76
C VAL A 465 -1.06 30.45 -3.37
N HIS A 466 -1.31 31.76 -3.37
CA HIS A 466 -2.41 32.37 -4.10
C HIS A 466 -1.93 33.64 -4.80
N CYS A 467 -1.96 33.66 -6.14
CA CYS A 467 -1.57 34.86 -6.87
C CYS A 467 -2.73 35.85 -6.96
N LEU A 468 -2.49 37.08 -6.52
CA LEU A 468 -3.49 38.14 -6.45
C LEU A 468 -3.65 38.86 -7.80
N ASP A 469 -2.55 39.12 -8.50
CA ASP A 469 -2.51 39.92 -9.74
C ASP A 469 -2.28 39.12 -11.04
N CYS A 470 -1.99 37.82 -10.97
CA CYS A 470 -1.79 36.98 -12.16
C CYS A 470 -3.05 36.87 -13.03
N ALA A 471 -2.87 36.95 -14.35
CA ALA A 471 -3.89 36.55 -15.32
C ALA A 471 -4.23 35.05 -15.15
N SER A 472 -5.51 34.70 -15.28
CA SER A 472 -5.96 33.30 -15.16
C SER A 472 -5.54 32.50 -16.40
N SER A 473 -4.48 31.70 -16.27
CA SER A 473 -4.10 30.74 -17.30
C SER A 473 -5.19 29.68 -17.50
N LEU A 474 -5.34 29.23 -18.76
CA LEU A 474 -6.39 28.30 -19.22
C LEU A 474 -6.32 26.89 -18.59
N LEU A 475 -5.27 26.59 -17.81
CA LEU A 475 -5.06 25.31 -17.14
C LEU A 475 -5.62 25.34 -15.71
N THR A 476 -6.58 24.45 -15.46
CA THR A 476 -7.31 24.32 -14.20
C THR A 476 -6.38 23.99 -13.02
N GLY A 477 -5.92 25.03 -12.32
CA GLY A 477 -5.01 24.91 -11.16
C GLY A 477 -3.97 26.03 -11.01
N GLY A 478 -3.77 26.88 -12.04
CA GLY A 478 -2.64 27.82 -12.08
C GLY A 478 -2.60 28.94 -11.02
N ARG A 479 -3.73 29.39 -10.47
CA ARG A 479 -3.79 30.59 -9.59
C ARG A 479 -3.68 30.30 -8.09
N GLN A 480 -4.01 29.08 -7.65
CA GLN A 480 -4.00 28.71 -6.23
C GLN A 480 -3.68 27.24 -6.02
N VAL A 481 -2.74 26.96 -5.12
CA VAL A 481 -2.50 25.62 -4.57
C VAL A 481 -2.38 25.74 -3.06
N LYS A 482 -3.23 24.99 -2.33
CA LYS A 482 -3.20 24.87 -0.87
C LYS A 482 -2.94 23.41 -0.52
N ILE A 483 -1.76 23.12 0.04
CA ILE A 483 -1.42 21.80 0.57
C ILE A 483 -2.01 21.68 1.97
N GLU A 484 -3.25 21.22 2.02
CA GLU A 484 -3.91 20.82 3.26
C GLU A 484 -4.13 19.30 3.24
N ARG A 485 -3.16 18.56 3.79
CA ARG A 485 -3.26 17.10 3.99
C ARG A 485 -4.35 16.80 5.04
N ASN A 486 -5.60 16.84 4.61
CA ASN A 486 -6.77 16.53 5.42
C ASN A 486 -6.87 15.00 5.59
N TRP A 487 -6.00 14.44 6.42
CA TRP A 487 -5.94 13.02 6.76
C TRP A 487 -7.30 12.49 7.20
N ARG A 488 -8.06 13.25 8.00
CA ARG A 488 -9.43 12.88 8.41
C ARG A 488 -10.32 12.57 7.19
N ARG A 489 -10.30 13.38 6.14
CA ARG A 489 -11.07 13.12 4.90
C ARG A 489 -10.57 11.90 4.13
N THR A 490 -9.25 11.68 4.08
CA THR A 490 -8.66 10.49 3.43
C THR A 490 -9.01 9.21 4.20
N THR A 491 -8.88 9.22 5.52
CA THR A 491 -9.22 8.10 6.41
C THR A 491 -10.73 7.81 6.37
N LEU A 492 -11.60 8.83 6.35
CA LEU A 492 -13.04 8.63 6.16
C LEU A 492 -13.38 8.01 4.79
N LYS A 493 -12.68 8.39 3.71
CA LYS A 493 -12.82 7.74 2.40
C LYS A 493 -12.36 6.28 2.44
N ALA A 494 -11.25 5.98 3.13
CA ALA A 494 -10.75 4.61 3.29
C ALA A 494 -11.71 3.74 4.12
N PHE A 495 -12.26 4.26 5.22
CA PHE A 495 -13.29 3.57 6.00
C PHE A 495 -14.59 3.36 5.20
N LYS A 496 -15.02 4.35 4.42
CA LYS A 496 -16.13 4.18 3.48
C LYS A 496 -15.83 3.06 2.48
N PHE A 497 -14.66 3.06 1.84
CA PHE A 497 -14.29 2.01 0.89
C PHE A 497 -14.29 0.63 1.54
N ALA A 498 -13.72 0.48 2.75
CA ALA A 498 -13.78 -0.78 3.48
C ALA A 498 -15.22 -1.20 3.81
N PHE A 499 -16.07 -0.28 4.28
CA PHE A 499 -17.47 -0.56 4.58
C PHE A 499 -18.24 -0.97 3.31
N ASP A 500 -18.12 -0.19 2.22
CA ASP A 500 -18.73 -0.50 0.93
C ASP A 500 -18.25 -1.86 0.41
N PHE A 501 -16.98 -2.19 0.59
CA PHE A 501 -16.40 -3.49 0.18
C PHE A 501 -16.96 -4.68 0.98
N PHE A 502 -16.98 -4.59 2.32
CA PHE A 502 -17.44 -5.69 3.17
C PHE A 502 -18.97 -5.87 3.20
N PHE A 503 -19.75 -4.82 2.97
CA PHE A 503 -21.21 -4.87 3.04
C PHE A 503 -21.94 -4.74 1.69
N SER A 504 -21.19 -4.62 0.58
CA SER A 504 -21.75 -4.80 -0.76
C SER A 504 -22.34 -6.21 -0.92
N PRO A 505 -23.46 -6.38 -1.66
CA PRO A 505 -24.25 -5.34 -2.32
C PRO A 505 -25.33 -4.72 -1.43
N PHE A 506 -25.49 -5.16 -0.17
CA PHE A 506 -26.60 -4.78 0.70
C PHE A 506 -26.52 -3.34 1.21
N LEU A 507 -25.40 -2.94 1.82
CA LEU A 507 -25.23 -1.64 2.45
C LEU A 507 -24.11 -0.85 1.78
N SER A 508 -24.23 0.48 1.83
CA SER A 508 -23.19 1.40 1.39
C SER A 508 -23.12 2.60 2.32
N ALA A 509 -21.90 3.05 2.63
CA ALA A 509 -21.67 4.18 3.50
C ALA A 509 -21.89 5.51 2.75
N LYS A 510 -22.68 6.39 3.34
CA LYS A 510 -22.87 7.78 2.89
C LYS A 510 -21.98 8.68 3.75
N ILE A 511 -21.05 9.38 3.10
CA ILE A 511 -20.29 10.45 3.76
C ILE A 511 -21.10 11.73 3.56
N SER A 512 -21.63 12.31 4.64
CA SER A 512 -21.91 13.74 4.70
C SER A 512 -20.58 14.49 4.73
N THR A 513 -20.41 15.44 3.80
CA THR A 513 -19.21 16.28 3.66
C THR A 513 -19.34 17.58 4.43
#